data_AF-A0A1X0QYZ0-F1
#
_entry.id   AF-A0A1X0QYZ0-F1
#
_cell.length_a   1.000
_cell.length_b   1.000
_cell.length_c   1.000
_cell.angle_alpha   90.00
_cell.angle_beta   90.00
_cell.angle_gamma   90.00
#
_symmetry.space_group_name_H-M   'P 1'
#
loop_
_entity.id
_entity.type
_entity.pdbx_description
1 polymer ?
#
loop_
_entity_poly.entity_id
_entity_poly.type
_entity_poly.pdbx_seq_one_letter_code
_entity_poly.pdbx_strand_id
1 'polypeptide(L)' 'MSLEKVCIIGSGNWGSAIAKIVGTNTAVHSDQFEPIVRQWVFEEQIDGRNLTDIINTEHENVKYLKGIKLP' A
#
# COMPACT_ATOMS: atom_id res chain seq x y z
N MET A 1 -23.91 5.02 9.37
CA MET A 1 -23.05 5.65 8.33
C MET A 1 -22.21 4.56 7.70
N SER A 2 -21.92 4.62 6.40
CA SER A 2 -20.99 3.69 5.76
C SER A 2 -19.55 4.10 6.10
N LEU A 3 -18.64 3.12 6.18
CA LEU A 3 -17.21 3.38 6.34
C LEU A 3 -16.63 3.99 5.06
N GLU A 4 -15.69 4.92 5.22
CA GLU A 4 -14.99 5.58 4.13
C GLU A 4 -13.92 4.66 3.51
N LYS A 5 -13.78 4.70 2.19
CA LYS A 5 -12.81 3.90 1.43
C LYS A 5 -11.66 4.78 0.98
N VAL A 6 -10.43 4.33 1.26
CA VAL A 6 -9.22 5.06 0.87
C VAL A 6 -8.51 4.34 -0.28
N CYS A 7 -8.09 5.13 -1.27
CA CYS A 7 -7.27 4.67 -2.39
C CYS A 7 -6.11 5.66 -2.59
N ILE A 8 -4.92 5.12 -2.82
CA ILE A 8 -3.70 5.87 -3.10
C ILE A 8 -3.37 5.68 -4.58
N ILE A 9 -3.27 6.78 -5.32
CA ILE A 9 -2.82 6.76 -6.72
C ILE A 9 -1.34 7.14 -6.74
N GLY A 10 -0.47 6.13 -6.80
CA GLY A 10 0.98 6.30 -6.84
C GLY A 10 1.72 5.35 -5.92
N SER A 11 2.85 4.83 -6.43
CA SER A 11 3.64 3.77 -5.79
C SER A 11 5.14 4.03 -5.76
N GLY A 12 5.56 5.28 -6.02
CA GLY A 12 6.94 5.71 -5.82
C GLY A 12 7.35 5.72 -4.34
N ASN A 13 8.49 6.33 -4.03
CA ASN A 13 9.03 6.38 -2.67
C ASN A 13 8.01 6.97 -1.68
N TRP A 14 7.46 8.15 -1.99
CA TRP A 14 6.50 8.84 -1.15
C TRP A 14 5.13 8.16 -1.17
N GLY A 15 4.70 7.65 -2.33
CA GLY A 15 3.46 6.88 -2.45
C GLY A 15 3.45 5.64 -1.55
N SER A 16 4.59 4.96 -1.43
CA SER A 16 4.75 3.82 -0.54
C SER A 16 4.85 4.23 0.94
N ALA A 17 5.56 5.32 1.24
CA ALA A 17 5.67 5.83 2.61
C ALA A 17 4.29 6.27 3.15
N ILE A 18 3.50 6.98 2.34
CA ILE A 18 2.16 7.40 2.73
C ILE A 18 1.19 6.21 2.81
N ALA A 19 1.37 5.16 1.99
CA ALA A 19 0.58 3.93 2.10
C ALA A 19 0.74 3.27 3.47
N LYS A 20 1.95 3.26 4.04
CA LYS A 20 2.16 2.76 5.41
C LYS A 20 1.41 3.58 6.45
N ILE A 21 1.50 4.91 6.38
CA ILE A 21 0.86 5.81 7.34
C ILE A 21 -0.66 5.71 7.24
N VAL A 22 -1.19 5.75 6.02
CA VAL A 22 -2.63 5.66 5.75
C VAL A 22 -3.18 4.30 6.16
N GLY A 23 -2.54 3.20 5.76
CA GLY A 23 -2.95 1.85 6.15
C GLY A 23 -2.95 1.63 7.66
N THR A 24 -1.98 2.22 8.38
CA THR A 24 -1.96 2.18 9.85
C THR A 24 -3.14 2.96 10.43
N ASN A 25 -3.42 4.16 9.93
CA ASN A 25 -4.50 5.00 10.46
C ASN A 25 -5.90 4.44 10.15
N THR A 26 -6.12 3.86 8.96
CA THR A 26 -7.41 3.23 8.64
C THR A 26 -7.68 2.02 9.54
N ALA A 27 -6.65 1.30 9.95
CA ALA A 27 -6.77 0.22 10.92
C ALA A 27 -7.07 0.73 12.34
N VAL A 28 -6.47 1.86 12.76
CA VAL A 28 -6.71 2.48 14.07
C VAL A 28 -8.12 3.09 14.17
N HIS A 29 -8.60 3.70 13.08
CA HIS A 29 -9.88 4.39 13.01
C HIS A 29 -10.95 3.53 12.29
N SER A 30 -11.11 2.29 12.75
CA SER A 30 -12.01 1.30 12.14
C SER A 30 -13.51 1.64 12.27
N ASP A 31 -13.86 2.64 13.09
CA ASP A 31 -15.20 3.21 13.18
C ASP A 31 -15.52 4.17 12.02
N GLN A 32 -14.49 4.62 11.29
CA GLN A 32 -14.59 5.61 10.21
C GLN A 32 -14.16 5.05 8.85
N PHE A 33 -13.17 4.16 8.81
CA PHE A 33 -12.56 3.69 7.56
C PHE A 33 -12.66 2.18 7.37
N GLU A 34 -12.75 1.77 6.11
CA GLU A 34 -12.52 0.38 5.72
C GLU A 34 -11.04 0.01 5.93
N PRO A 35 -10.74 -1.21 6.40
CA PRO A 35 -9.36 -1.61 6.73
C PRO A 35 -8.46 -1.78 5.50
N ILE A 36 -9.05 -2.06 4.32
CA ILE A 36 -8.30 -2.28 3.07
C ILE A 36 -8.07 -0.95 2.36
N VAL A 37 -6.81 -0.53 2.31
CA VAL A 37 -6.35 0.62 1.51
C VAL A 37 -5.84 0.10 0.16
N ARG A 38 -6.46 0.55 -0.94
CA ARG A 38 -5.99 0.18 -2.28
C ARG A 38 -4.88 1.11 -2.71
N GLN A 39 -3.83 0.57 -3.32
CA GLN A 39 -2.77 1.37 -3.91
C GLN A 39 -2.67 1.05 -5.41
N TRP A 40 -2.78 2.06 -6.26
CA TRP A 40 -2.46 1.91 -7.67
C TRP A 40 -0.94 1.94 -7.84
N VAL A 41 -0.43 0.85 -8.44
CA VAL A 41 0.97 0.65 -8.78
C VAL A 41 1.02 0.49 -10.30
N PHE A 42 1.83 1.30 -10.99
CA PHE A 42 2.14 1.03 -12.38
C PHE A 42 2.90 -0.31 -12.46
N GLU A 43 2.44 -1.24 -13.29
CA GLU A 43 2.98 -2.60 -13.30
C GLU A 43 4.41 -2.63 -13.84
N GLU A 44 5.30 -3.27 -13.09
CA GLU A 44 6.72 -3.42 -13.43
C GLU A 44 7.20 -4.83 -13.06
N GLN A 45 8.25 -5.32 -13.74
CA GLN A 45 8.86 -6.62 -13.44
C GLN A 45 10.11 -6.44 -12.58
N ILE A 46 10.21 -7.18 -11.47
CA ILE A 46 11.39 -7.27 -10.60
C ILE A 46 11.76 -8.75 -10.50
N ASP A 47 12.95 -9.10 -10.98
CA ASP A 47 13.46 -10.48 -10.97
C ASP A 47 12.46 -11.53 -11.53
N GLY A 48 11.70 -11.13 -12.56
CA GLY A 48 10.70 -11.97 -13.22
C GLY A 48 9.35 -12.09 -12.49
N ARG A 49 9.11 -11.29 -11.46
CA ARG A 49 7.83 -11.19 -10.74
C ARG A 49 7.20 -9.80 -10.92
N ASN A 50 5.88 -9.74 -10.98
CA ASN A 50 5.14 -8.48 -10.95
C ASN A 50 5.40 -7.75 -9.63
N LEU A 51 5.65 -6.44 -9.70
CA LEU A 51 5.84 -5.60 -8.52
C LEU A 51 4.58 -5.61 -7.64
N THR A 52 3.39 -5.64 -8.23
CA THR A 52 2.12 -5.76 -7.49
C THR A 52 2.03 -7.05 -6.69
N ASP A 53 2.44 -8.18 -7.28
CA ASP A 53 2.46 -9.48 -6.59
C ASP A 53 3.47 -9.48 -5.44
N ILE A 54 4.67 -8.90 -5.63
CA ILE A 54 5.66 -8.75 -4.57
C ILE A 54 5.09 -7.90 -3.42
N ILE A 55 4.50 -6.74 -3.72
CA ILE A 55 3.92 -5.85 -2.70
C ILE A 55 2.82 -6.55 -1.90
N ASN A 56 1.90 -7.25 -2.58
CA ASN A 56 0.78 -7.93 -1.92
C ASN A 56 1.20 -9.16 -1.10
N THR A 57 2.29 -9.84 -1.49
CA THR A 57 2.73 -11.07 -0.80
C THR A 57 3.75 -10.79 0.30
N GLU A 58 4.68 -9.87 0.05
CA GLU A 58 5.78 -9.57 0.97
C GLU A 58 5.51 -8.33 1.83
N HIS A 59 4.38 -7.64 1.60
CA HIS A 59 4.03 -6.37 2.22
C HIS A 59 5.17 -5.36 2.11
N GLU A 60 5.82 -5.27 0.96
CA GLU A 60 6.98 -4.39 0.77
C GLU A 60 7.11 -3.95 -0.69
N ASN A 61 7.32 -2.64 -0.89
CA ASN A 61 7.72 -2.13 -2.18
C ASN A 61 9.25 -2.22 -2.31
N VAL A 62 9.73 -3.37 -2.76
CA VAL A 62 11.17 -3.70 -2.84
C VAL A 62 11.97 -2.77 -3.77
N LYS A 63 11.30 -2.04 -4.66
CA LYS A 63 11.93 -1.07 -5.58
C LYS A 63 12.00 0.33 -5.00
N TYR A 64 10.88 0.86 -4.50
CA TYR A 64 10.76 2.27 -4.15
C TYR A 64 10.81 2.56 -2.64
N LEU A 65 10.65 1.55 -1.78
CA LEU A 65 10.73 1.69 -0.32
C LEU A 65 11.29 0.41 0.34
N LYS A 66 12.47 -0.01 -0.12
CA LYS A 66 13.14 -1.24 0.32
C LYS A 66 13.40 -1.24 1.83
N GLY A 67 13.16 -2.39 2.47
CA GLY A 67 13.36 -2.65 3.89
C GLY A 67 12.21 -2.21 4.80
N ILE A 68 11.13 -1.63 4.26
CA ILE A 68 10.01 -1.12 5.05
C ILE A 68 8.73 -1.90 4.74
N LYS A 69 8.19 -2.58 5.76
CA LYS A 69 6.91 -3.29 5.65
C LYS A 69 5.71 -2.34 5.65
N LEU A 70 4.80 -2.58 4.72
CA LEU A 70 3.43 -2.06 4.70
C LEU A 70 2.57 -2.87 5.70
N PRO A 71 1.53 -2.25 6.28
CA PRO A 71 0.62 -2.93 7.20
C PRO A 71 -0.24 -4.00 6.53
#